data_AF-A0A521PME3-F1
#
_entry.id   AF-A0A521PME3-F1
#
_cell.length_a   1.000
_cell.length_b   1.000
_cell.length_c   1.000
_cell.angle_alpha   90.00
_cell.angle_beta   90.00
_cell.angle_gamma   90.00
#
_symmetry.space_group_name_H-M   'P 1'
#
loop_
_entity.id
_entity.type
_entity.pdbx_description
1 polymer ?
#
loop_
_entity_poly.entity_id
_entity_poly.type
_entity_poly.pdbx_seq_one_letter_code
_entity_poly.pdbx_strand_id
1 'polypeptide(L)' 'MDEYLAYFLDLRLRVRGRQDALAIVDRCIGLIARADGASAAELERLQREVDDLRGELEARFGPKAPISQH' A
#
# COMPACT_ATOMS: atom_id res chain seq x y z
N MET A 1 10.76 9.51 -3.34
CA MET A 1 10.32 8.39 -2.47
C MET A 1 9.60 8.93 -1.23
N ASP A 2 10.09 10.04 -0.65
CA ASP A 2 9.49 10.70 0.52
C ASP A 2 8.01 11.09 0.39
N GLU A 3 7.52 11.51 -0.78
CA GLU A 3 6.14 11.97 -0.93
C GLU A 3 5.11 10.84 -0.69
N TYR A 4 5.36 9.64 -1.22
CA TYR A 4 4.49 8.49 -1.01
C TYR A 4 4.53 8.02 0.44
N LEU A 5 5.72 8.00 1.06
CA LEU A 5 5.86 7.63 2.45
C LEU A 5 5.14 8.62 3.37
N ALA A 6 5.28 9.93 3.11
CA ALA A 6 4.58 10.98 3.84
C ALA A 6 3.04 10.84 3.71
N TYR A 7 2.54 10.55 2.50
CA TYR A 7 1.13 10.28 2.27
C TYR A 7 0.62 9.10 3.11
N PHE A 8 1.34 7.97 3.14
CA PHE A 8 0.92 6.80 3.92
C PHE A 8 1.03 7.02 5.43
N LEU A 9 2.01 7.81 5.90
CA LEU A 9 2.13 8.19 7.30
C LEU A 9 0.96 9.08 7.75
N ASP A 10 0.56 10.06 6.93
CA ASP A 10 -0.64 10.87 7.18
C ASP A 10 -1.90 9.99 7.16
N LEU A 11 -2.02 9.08 6.19
CA LEU A 11 -3.14 8.14 6.11
C LEU A 11 -3.22 7.24 7.35
N ARG A 12 -2.07 6.78 7.86
CA ARG A 12 -1.96 5.98 9.10
C ARG A 12 -2.58 6.72 10.29
N LEU A 13 -2.29 8.02 10.43
CA LEU A 13 -2.88 8.87 11.47
C LEU A 13 -4.39 9.00 11.32
N ARG A 14 -4.88 9.15 10.08
CA ARG A 14 -6.33 9.25 9.79
C ARG A 14 -7.09 7.97 10.10
N VAL A 15 -6.48 6.79 9.89
CA VAL A 15 -7.13 5.49 10.11
C VAL A 15 -6.83 4.84 11.46
N ARG A 16 -6.16 5.54 12.38
CA ARG A 16 -5.70 4.99 13.68
C ARG A 16 -6.76 4.26 14.52
N GLY A 17 -8.03 4.61 14.36
CA GLY A 17 -9.16 3.99 15.07
C GLY A 17 -9.80 2.80 14.34
N ARG A 18 -9.32 2.45 13.14
CA ARG A 18 -9.85 1.38 12.29
C ARG A 18 -8.75 0.35 12.08
N GLN A 19 -8.70 -0.67 12.93
CA GLN A 19 -7.59 -1.64 12.95
C GLN A 19 -7.36 -2.32 11.59
N ASP A 20 -8.42 -2.68 10.88
CA ASP A 20 -8.31 -3.28 9.55
C ASP A 20 -7.67 -2.35 8.51
N ALA A 21 -8.08 -1.07 8.51
CA ALA A 21 -7.52 -0.07 7.62
C ALA A 21 -6.07 0.27 8.00
N LEU A 22 -5.78 0.32 9.29
CA LEU A 22 -4.44 0.55 9.81
C LEU A 22 -3.47 -0.56 9.39
N ALA A 23 -3.89 -1.82 9.46
CA ALA A 23 -3.08 -2.97 9.03
C ALA A 23 -2.74 -2.91 7.53
N ILE A 24 -3.69 -2.51 6.69
CA ILE A 24 -3.46 -2.31 5.24
C ILE A 24 -2.43 -1.20 5.01
N VAL A 25 -2.59 -0.06 5.68
CA VAL A 25 -1.66 1.07 5.56
C VAL A 25 -0.26 0.71 6.05
N ASP A 26 -0.14 0.00 7.17
CA ASP A 26 1.14 -0.45 7.70
C ASP A 26 1.85 -1.43 6.75
N ARG A 27 1.09 -2.32 6.09
CA ARG A 27 1.63 -3.21 5.03
C ARG A 27 2.17 -2.41 3.84
N CYS A 28 1.45 -1.37 3.39
CA CYS A 28 1.93 -0.50 2.30
C CYS A 28 3.23 0.23 2.68
N ILE A 29 3.33 0.76 3.90
CA ILE A 29 4.55 1.41 4.39
C ILE A 29 5.72 0.42 4.39
N GLY A 30 5.49 -0.82 4.85
CA GLY A 30 6.51 -1.87 4.84
C GLY A 30 7.01 -2.22 3.43
N LEU A 31 6.11 -2.27 2.44
CA LEU A 31 6.47 -2.53 1.03
C LEU A 31 7.32 -1.39 0.45
N ILE A 32 6.96 -0.13 0.73
CA ILE A 32 7.72 1.04 0.29
C ILE A 32 9.11 1.06 0.92
N ALA A 33 9.21 0.80 2.23
CA ALA A 33 10.48 0.75 2.93
C ALA A 33 11.38 -0.38 2.43
N ARG A 34 10.82 -1.54 2.05
CA ARG A 34 11.59 -2.65 1.48
C ARG A 34 12.01 -2.40 0.03
N ALA A 35 11.26 -1.58 -0.72
CA ALA A 35 11.65 -1.18 -2.06
C ALA A 35 12.84 -0.21 -2.05
N ASP A 36 13.02 0.54 -0.95
CA ASP A 36 14.20 1.38 -0.75
C ASP A 36 15.45 0.52 -0.57
N GLY A 37 16.31 0.49 -1.59
CA GLY A 37 17.53 -0.33 -1.60
C GLY A 37 17.35 -1.78 -2.09
N ALA A 38 16.16 -2.16 -2.58
CA ALA A 38 15.92 -3.50 -3.13
C ALA A 38 16.76 -3.79 -4.38
N SER A 39 17.26 -5.02 -4.48
CA SER A 39 17.80 -5.55 -5.73
C SER A 39 16.69 -5.79 -6.77
N ALA A 40 17.05 -5.95 -8.05
CA ALA A 40 16.08 -6.24 -9.10
C ALA A 40 15.22 -7.49 -8.84
N ALA A 41 15.81 -8.53 -8.23
CA ALA A 41 15.10 -9.75 -7.85
C ALA A 41 14.11 -9.52 -6.69
N GLU A 42 14.44 -8.62 -5.77
CA GLU A 42 13.56 -8.23 -4.67
C GLU A 42 12.43 -7.32 -5.16
N LEU A 43 12.69 -6.44 -6.13
CA LEU A 43 11.64 -5.64 -6.77
C LEU A 43 10.58 -6.52 -7.43
N GLU A 44 10.97 -7.61 -8.11
CA GLU A 44 10.00 -8.56 -8.70
C GLU A 44 9.17 -9.29 -7.63
N ARG A 45 9.75 -9.57 -6.46
CA ARG A 45 9.00 -10.13 -5.32
C ARG A 45 8.04 -9.11 -4.73
N LEU A 46 8.49 -7.87 -4.52
CA LEU A 46 7.68 -6.77 -4.02
C LEU A 46 6.51 -6.46 -4.97
N GLN A 47 6.72 -6.55 -6.27
CA GLN A 47 5.65 -6.37 -7.26
C GLN A 47 4.55 -7.43 -7.10
N ARG A 48 4.92 -8.71 -6.90
CA ARG A 48 3.95 -9.77 -6.59
C ARG A 48 3.20 -9.50 -5.30
N GLU A 49 3.89 -9.09 -4.23
CA GLU A 49 3.25 -8.75 -2.96
C GLU A 49 2.26 -7.58 -3.09
N VAL A 50 2.55 -6.60 -3.97
CA VAL A 50 1.63 -5.51 -4.31
C VAL A 50 0.42 -5.99 -5.08
N ASP A 51 0.59 -6.91 -6.04
CA ASP A 51 -0.51 -7.46 -6.82
C ASP A 51 -1.41 -8.37 -5.96
N ASP A 52 -0.84 -9.15 -5.04
CA ASP A 52 -1.59 -9.91 -4.04
C ASP A 52 -2.43 -8.99 -3.15
N LEU A 53 -1.82 -7.90 -2.65
CA LEU A 53 -2.54 -6.90 -1.86
C LEU A 53 -3.67 -6.24 -2.67
N ARG A 54 -3.46 -5.98 -3.97
CA ARG A 54 -4.52 -5.46 -4.84
C ARG A 54 -5.68 -6.45 -4.94
N GLY A 55 -5.39 -7.74 -5.16
CA GLY A 55 -6.41 -8.79 -5.23
C GLY A 55 -7.19 -8.94 -3.92
N GLU A 56 -6.51 -8.89 -2.77
CA GLU A 56 -7.16 -8.89 -1.45
C GLU A 56 -8.11 -7.70 -1.28
N LEU A 57 -7.67 -6.50 -1.67
CA LEU A 57 -8.49 -5.29 -1.57
C LEU A 57 -9.70 -5.33 -2.52
N GLU A 58 -9.52 -5.80 -3.75
CA GLU A 58 -10.62 -5.96 -4.71
C GLU A 58 -11.64 -7.01 -4.24
N ALA A 59 -11.18 -8.12 -3.68
CA ALA A 59 -12.07 -9.13 -3.11
C ALA A 59 -12.88 -8.60 -1.92
N ARG A 60 -12.28 -7.72 -1.10
CA ARG A 60 -12.91 -7.20 0.12
C ARG A 60 -13.81 -5.99 -0.11
N PHE A 61 -13.43 -5.10 -1.02
CA PHE A 61 -14.09 -3.80 -1.22
C PHE A 61 -14.74 -3.66 -2.61
N GLY A 62 -14.59 -4.65 -3.48
CA GLY A 62 -14.99 -4.58 -4.88
C GLY A 62 -13.92 -3.93 -5.76
N PRO A 63 -14.11 -3.97 -7.10
CA PRO A 63 -13.18 -3.36 -8.03
C PRO A 63 -13.05 -1.87 -7.77
N LYS A 64 -11.82 -1.35 -7.90
CA LYS A 64 -11.54 0.07 -7.69
C LYS A 64 -12.39 0.90 -8.65
N ALA A 65 -13.24 1.79 -8.13
CA ALA A 65 -13.86 2.80 -8.96
C ALA A 65 -12.73 3.65 -9.60
N PRO A 66 -12.81 3.97 -10.90
CA PRO A 66 -11.83 4.85 -11.51
C PRO A 66 -11.78 6.15 -10.71
N ILE A 67 -10.59 6.54 -10.28
CA ILE A 67 -10.40 7.80 -9.58
C ILE A 67 -10.66 8.88 -10.62
N SER A 68 -11.84 9.50 -10.60
CA SER A 68 -12.10 10.69 -11.41
C SER A 68 -11.13 11.76 -10.95
N GLN A 69 -10.06 11.96 -11.74
CA GLN A 69 -9.21 13.13 -11.59
C GLN A 69 -10.04 14.35 -11.97
N HIS A 70 -10.33 15.21 -10.99
CA HIS A 70 -10.85 16.57 -11.20
C HIS A 70 -9.69 17.55 -11.19
#